data_AF-A0AAN9D5G9-F1
#
_entry.id   AF-A0AAN9D5G9-F1
#
_cell.length_a   1.000
_cell.length_b   1.000
_cell.length_c   1.000
_cell.angle_alpha   90.00
_cell.angle_beta   90.00
_cell.angle_gamma   90.00
#
_symmetry.space_group_name_H-M   'P 1'
#
loop_
_entity.id
_entity.type
_entity.pdbx_description
1 polymer ?
#
loop_
_entity_poly.entity_id
_entity_poly.type
_entity_poly.pdbx_seq_one_letter_code
_entity_poly.pdbx_strand_id
1 'polypeptide(L)'
;MSVFGGLLSRAGTFCARHFSTGTCARIRMHAIPKLKEVDRWTEKRSMFGVYDNIGILGDFKAHPKDLIKGPVWLRGFSGIELQRLIRKKRMVGDRMMTADKHILDKRISFLYRHFNRYGKHR
;
A
#
# COMPACT_ATOMS: atom_id res chain seq x y z
N MET A 1 61.10 11.80 56.33
CA MET A 1 62.04 11.96 55.20
C MET A 1 61.69 10.94 54.13
N SER A 2 61.76 11.40 52.87
CA SER A 2 61.75 10.67 51.60
C SER A 2 62.42 9.27 51.68
N VAL A 3 62.12 8.24 50.89
CA VAL A 3 61.83 8.20 49.45
C VAL A 3 61.17 6.86 49.10
N PHE A 4 60.34 6.90 48.05
CA PHE A 4 59.65 5.80 47.37
C PHE A 4 60.58 4.66 46.91
N GLY A 5 60.08 3.43 47.03
CA GLY A 5 60.58 2.24 46.33
C GLY A 5 59.47 1.57 45.52
N GLY A 6 59.84 1.05 44.35
CA GLY A 6 59.16 -0.10 43.73
C GLY A 6 58.26 0.18 42.52
N LEU A 7 58.82 0.00 41.32
CA LEU A 7 58.11 -0.21 40.06
C LEU A 7 57.22 -1.47 40.12
N LEU A 8 56.03 -1.39 39.51
CA LEU A 8 55.43 -2.47 38.70
C LEU A 8 54.16 -1.92 38.02
N SER A 9 54.34 -1.15 36.94
CA SER A 9 53.21 -0.77 36.08
C SER A 9 52.94 -1.91 35.11
N ARG A 10 51.80 -2.58 35.30
CA ARG A 10 51.28 -3.68 34.49
C ARG A 10 51.26 -3.31 33.00
N ALA A 11 51.88 -4.14 32.17
CA ALA A 11 51.66 -4.19 30.74
C ALA A 11 50.21 -4.63 30.46
N GLY A 12 49.31 -3.66 30.34
CA GLY A 12 47.99 -3.86 29.75
C GLY A 12 48.09 -3.57 28.26
N THR A 13 48.32 -4.60 27.45
CA THR A 13 48.11 -4.51 26.00
C THR A 13 46.63 -4.27 25.77
N PHE A 14 46.22 -3.00 25.70
CA PHE A 14 44.91 -2.64 25.17
C PHE A 14 44.90 -3.01 23.70
N CYS A 15 44.42 -4.22 23.41
CA CYS A 15 43.92 -4.58 22.09
C CYS A 15 42.67 -3.73 21.85
N ALA A 16 42.87 -2.49 21.43
CA ALA A 16 41.82 -1.62 20.96
C ALA A 16 41.30 -2.23 19.65
N ARG A 17 40.25 -3.07 19.75
CA ARG A 17 39.45 -3.41 18.58
C ARG A 17 38.96 -2.08 18.01
N HIS A 18 39.42 -1.75 16.80
CA HIS A 18 38.84 -0.67 16.02
C HIS A 18 37.35 -1.00 15.85
N PHE A 19 36.49 -0.41 16.69
CA PHE A 19 35.09 -0.31 16.37
C PHE A 19 35.04 0.59 15.14
N SER A 20 34.93 -0.04 13.96
CA SER A 20 34.46 0.65 12.77
C SER A 20 33.09 1.20 13.13
N THR A 21 33.02 2.50 13.38
CA THR A 21 31.76 3.24 13.33
C THR A 21 31.35 3.22 11.87
N GLY A 22 30.82 2.07 11.43
CA GLY A 22 30.27 1.87 10.11
C GLY A 22 29.41 3.07 9.82
N THR A 23 29.88 3.89 8.89
CA THR A 23 29.29 5.19 8.58
C THR A 23 27.78 5.00 8.51
N CYS A 24 27.04 5.62 9.45
CA CYS A 24 25.58 5.65 9.40
C CYS A 24 25.19 5.90 7.96
N ALA A 25 24.43 4.97 7.37
CA ALA A 25 24.05 5.03 5.98
C ALA A 25 23.69 6.47 5.63
N ARG A 26 24.46 7.10 4.74
CA ARG A 26 24.17 8.45 4.27
C ARG A 26 22.77 8.36 3.68
N ILE A 27 21.78 8.85 4.41
CA ILE A 27 20.40 8.92 3.93
C ILE A 27 20.49 9.62 2.57
N ARG A 28 20.17 8.91 1.48
CA ARG A 28 20.12 9.47 0.12
C ARG A 28 18.92 10.41 0.04
N MET A 29 19.01 11.54 0.72
CA MET A 29 18.07 12.65 0.63
C MET A 29 18.89 13.84 0.14
N HIS A 30 18.81 14.10 -1.16
CA HIS A 30 19.57 15.18 -1.80
C HIS A 30 19.10 16.57 -1.33
N ALA A 31 17.84 16.70 -0.90
CA ALA A 31 17.28 17.88 -0.24
C ALA A 31 15.98 17.53 0.51
N ILE A 32 15.62 18.36 1.49
CA ILE A 32 14.31 18.31 2.14
C ILE A 32 13.25 18.72 1.10
N PRO A 33 12.18 17.94 0.89
CA PRO A 33 11.11 18.33 -0.03
C PRO A 33 10.43 19.60 0.49
N LYS A 34 10.00 20.47 -0.43
CA LYS A 34 9.27 21.68 -0.07
C LYS A 34 7.98 21.34 0.67
N LEU A 35 7.62 22.19 1.64
CA LEU A 35 6.36 22.06 2.36
C LEU A 35 5.20 22.07 1.34
N LYS A 36 4.31 21.08 1.45
CA LYS A 36 3.08 21.04 0.67
C LYS A 36 1.97 21.71 1.45
N GLU A 37 1.61 22.92 1.04
CA GLU A 37 0.42 23.59 1.54
C GLU A 37 -0.83 22.86 1.00
N VAL A 38 -1.77 22.56 1.90
CA VAL A 38 -2.98 21.83 1.54
C VAL A 38 -4.17 22.50 2.22
N ASP A 39 -5.04 23.11 1.43
CA ASP A 39 -6.30 23.66 1.90
C ASP A 39 -7.24 22.54 2.41
N ARG A 40 -7.74 22.71 3.63
CA ARG A 40 -8.68 21.77 4.27
C ARG A 40 -10.13 22.03 3.86
N TRP A 41 -10.45 23.22 3.36
CA TRP A 41 -11.82 23.68 3.08
C TRP A 41 -12.15 23.79 1.59
N THR A 42 -11.47 23.02 0.75
CA THR A 42 -11.85 22.86 -0.66
C THR A 42 -13.28 22.30 -0.77
N GLU A 43 -14.03 22.70 -1.79
CA GLU A 43 -15.41 22.26 -2.04
C GLU A 43 -15.59 20.73 -2.00
N LYS A 44 -14.65 19.99 -2.61
CA LYS A 44 -14.70 18.51 -2.60
C LYS A 44 -14.60 17.92 -1.19
N ARG A 45 -13.84 18.55 -0.29
CA ARG A 45 -13.66 18.09 1.09
C ARG A 45 -14.83 18.51 1.97
N SER A 46 -15.31 19.74 1.82
CA SER A 46 -16.45 20.23 2.58
C SER A 46 -17.74 19.48 2.25
N MET A 47 -17.94 19.13 0.97
CA MET A 47 -19.15 18.44 0.49
C MET A 47 -19.02 16.90 0.48
N PHE A 48 -17.94 16.34 1.00
CA PHE A 48 -17.74 14.88 0.98
C PHE A 48 -18.74 14.17 1.91
N GLY A 49 -19.46 13.17 1.39
CA GLY A 49 -20.36 12.30 2.18
C GLY A 49 -21.76 12.88 2.46
N VAL A 50 -22.08 14.07 1.96
CA VAL A 50 -23.36 14.76 2.22
C VAL A 50 -24.60 13.91 1.89
N TYR A 51 -24.54 13.10 0.83
CA TYR A 51 -25.68 12.31 0.35
C TYR A 51 -25.57 10.80 0.59
N ASP A 52 -24.70 10.35 1.50
CA ASP A 52 -24.48 8.91 1.73
C ASP A 52 -25.69 8.21 2.35
N ASN A 53 -26.50 8.93 3.14
CA ASN A 53 -27.70 8.40 3.81
C ASN A 53 -29.01 8.71 3.07
N ILE A 54 -28.94 9.04 1.77
CA ILE A 54 -30.11 9.41 0.96
C ILE A 54 -31.21 8.35 0.95
N GLY A 55 -30.86 7.08 1.12
CA GLY A 55 -31.84 5.99 1.17
C GLY A 55 -32.76 6.11 2.39
N ILE A 56 -32.17 6.19 3.59
CA ILE A 56 -32.92 6.21 4.85
C ILE A 56 -33.69 7.53 5.02
N LEU A 57 -33.09 8.65 4.58
CA LEU A 57 -33.70 9.98 4.72
C LEU A 57 -34.58 10.40 3.53
N GLY A 58 -34.59 9.62 2.44
CA GLY A 58 -35.26 9.95 1.18
C GLY A 58 -36.26 8.89 0.72
N ASP A 59 -36.96 8.26 1.66
CA ASP A 59 -37.99 7.23 1.41
C ASP A 59 -37.51 6.06 0.53
N PHE A 60 -36.21 5.73 0.60
CA PHE A 60 -35.58 4.69 -0.22
C PHE A 60 -35.74 4.85 -1.74
N LYS A 61 -35.96 6.08 -2.24
CA LYS A 61 -36.10 6.37 -3.69
C LYS A 61 -34.83 6.08 -4.49
N ALA A 62 -33.66 6.15 -3.85
CA ALA A 62 -32.36 5.86 -4.44
C ALA A 62 -31.47 5.11 -3.45
N HIS A 63 -30.64 4.18 -3.94
CA HIS A 63 -29.68 3.47 -3.11
C HIS A 63 -28.28 4.11 -3.24
N PRO A 64 -27.49 4.28 -2.17
CA PRO A 64 -26.17 4.93 -2.22
C PRO A 64 -25.20 4.33 -3.25
N LYS A 65 -25.33 3.02 -3.53
CA LYS A 65 -24.57 2.31 -4.58
C LYS A 65 -24.69 2.94 -5.97
N ASP A 66 -25.82 3.61 -6.26
CA ASP A 66 -26.10 4.21 -7.57
C ASP A 66 -25.42 5.57 -7.72
N LEU A 67 -25.10 6.24 -6.61
CA LEU A 67 -24.34 7.50 -6.57
C LEU A 67 -22.84 7.31 -6.82
N ILE A 68 -22.33 6.09 -6.61
CA ILE A 68 -20.90 5.78 -6.77
C ILE A 68 -20.50 5.92 -8.24
N LYS A 69 -19.57 6.84 -8.50
CA LYS A 69 -18.93 6.99 -9.82
C LYS A 69 -17.81 5.97 -9.97
N GLY A 70 -17.77 5.28 -11.10
CA GLY A 70 -16.73 4.31 -11.40
C GLY A 70 -17.13 3.29 -12.47
N PRO A 71 -16.29 2.28 -12.72
CA PRO A 71 -16.59 1.25 -13.70
C PRO A 71 -17.87 0.50 -13.36
N VAL A 72 -18.75 0.31 -14.35
CA VAL A 72 -20.08 -0.31 -14.15
C VAL A 72 -19.98 -1.71 -13.54
N TRP A 73 -18.92 -2.45 -13.83
CA TRP A 73 -18.67 -3.78 -13.28
C TRP A 73 -18.18 -3.78 -11.82
N LEU A 74 -17.87 -2.62 -11.24
CA LEU A 74 -17.45 -2.45 -9.83
C LEU A 74 -18.46 -1.68 -8.96
N ARG A 75 -19.41 -0.93 -9.55
CA ARG A 75 -20.41 -0.19 -8.77
C ARG A 75 -21.21 -1.15 -7.89
N GLY A 76 -21.20 -0.89 -6.58
CA GLY A 76 -21.90 -1.72 -5.58
C GLY A 76 -21.38 -3.15 -5.45
N PHE A 77 -20.17 -3.46 -5.93
CA PHE A 77 -19.60 -4.80 -5.89
C PHE A 77 -18.26 -4.83 -5.15
N SER A 78 -18.14 -5.72 -4.17
CA SER A 78 -16.89 -6.03 -3.48
C SER A 78 -16.52 -7.48 -3.73
N GLY A 79 -15.26 -7.74 -4.07
CA GLY A 79 -14.77 -9.09 -4.35
C GLY A 79 -13.27 -9.12 -4.59
N ILE A 80 -12.69 -10.32 -4.48
CA ILE A 80 -11.26 -10.53 -4.74
C ILE A 80 -10.93 -10.31 -6.22
N GLU A 81 -9.64 -10.21 -6.55
CA GLU A 81 -9.19 -9.96 -7.92
C GLU A 81 -9.81 -10.93 -8.95
N LEU A 82 -9.81 -12.23 -8.66
CA LEU A 82 -10.39 -13.24 -9.56
C LEU A 82 -11.88 -12.97 -9.84
N GLN A 83 -12.67 -12.69 -8.81
CA GLN A 83 -14.11 -12.40 -8.94
C GLN A 83 -14.34 -11.10 -9.73
N ARG A 84 -13.54 -10.06 -9.47
CA ARG A 84 -13.58 -8.79 -10.21
C ARG A 84 -13.29 -8.98 -11.69
N LEU A 85 -12.27 -9.78 -12.04
CA LEU A 85 -11.92 -10.04 -13.43
C LEU A 85 -12.96 -10.89 -14.16
N ILE A 86 -13.49 -11.94 -13.52
CA ILE A 86 -14.59 -12.74 -14.08
C ILE A 86 -15.81 -11.85 -14.36
N ARG A 87 -16.15 -10.97 -13.42
CA ARG A 87 -17.25 -10.01 -13.58
C ARG A 87 -17.00 -9.02 -14.72
N LYS A 88 -15.78 -8.46 -14.81
CA LYS A 88 -15.37 -7.58 -15.92
C LYS A 88 -15.50 -8.29 -17.27
N LYS A 89 -15.02 -9.54 -17.37
CA LYS A 89 -15.13 -10.38 -18.58
C LYS A 89 -16.59 -10.55 -19.00
N ARG A 90 -17.46 -10.91 -18.06
CA ARG A 90 -18.89 -11.13 -18.34
C ARG A 90 -19.64 -9.88 -18.76
N MET A 91 -19.31 -8.72 -18.19
CA MET A 91 -20.09 -7.49 -18.42
C MET A 91 -19.58 -6.64 -19.59
N VAL A 92 -18.27 -6.61 -19.80
CA VAL A 92 -17.62 -5.70 -20.76
C VAL A 92 -16.74 -6.47 -21.75
N GLY A 93 -16.50 -7.77 -21.56
CA GLY A 93 -15.54 -8.55 -22.35
C GLY A 93 -15.86 -8.68 -23.84
N ASP A 94 -17.10 -8.43 -24.26
CA ASP A 94 -17.48 -8.43 -25.69
C ASP A 94 -17.07 -7.15 -26.40
N ARG A 95 -16.96 -6.05 -25.64
CA ARG A 95 -16.59 -4.71 -26.14
C ARG A 95 -15.11 -4.37 -25.90
N MET A 96 -14.35 -5.27 -25.29
CA MET A 96 -12.93 -5.07 -25.01
C MET A 96 -12.08 -5.29 -26.26
N MET A 97 -10.97 -4.57 -26.37
CA MET A 97 -9.95 -4.81 -27.38
C MET A 97 -9.38 -6.23 -27.24
N THR A 98 -9.03 -6.87 -28.35
CA THR A 98 -8.56 -8.26 -28.39
C THR A 98 -7.33 -8.48 -27.50
N ALA A 99 -6.37 -7.55 -27.52
CA ALA A 99 -5.16 -7.61 -26.70
C ALA A 99 -5.49 -7.58 -25.20
N ASP A 100 -6.36 -6.66 -24.77
CA ASP A 100 -6.77 -6.54 -23.37
C ASP A 100 -7.57 -7.76 -22.90
N LYS A 101 -8.45 -8.29 -23.75
CA LYS A 101 -9.22 -9.51 -23.48
C LYS A 101 -8.28 -10.71 -23.29
N HIS A 102 -7.26 -10.83 -24.16
CA HIS A 102 -6.25 -11.87 -24.04
C HIS A 102 -5.42 -11.76 -22.73
N ILE A 103 -5.01 -10.56 -22.34
CA ILE A 103 -4.30 -10.33 -21.06
C ILE A 103 -5.20 -10.68 -19.86
N LEU A 104 -6.46 -10.25 -19.91
CA LEU A 104 -7.45 -10.53 -18.88
C LEU A 104 -7.67 -12.04 -18.70
N ASP A 105 -7.79 -12.78 -19.81
CA ASP A 105 -7.97 -14.23 -19.78
C ASP A 105 -6.76 -14.94 -19.20
N LYS A 106 -5.53 -14.55 -19.60
CA LYS A 106 -4.31 -15.07 -18.98
C LYS A 106 -4.28 -14.83 -17.48
N ARG A 107 -4.70 -13.65 -17.02
CA ARG A 107 -4.74 -13.31 -15.59
C ARG A 107 -5.77 -14.15 -14.84
N ILE A 108 -6.97 -14.35 -15.39
CA ILE A 108 -7.99 -15.24 -14.81
C ILE A 108 -7.45 -16.66 -14.69
N SER A 109 -6.87 -17.21 -15.75
CA SER A 109 -6.32 -18.58 -15.75
C SER A 109 -5.16 -18.74 -14.77
N PHE A 110 -4.33 -17.72 -14.58
CA PHE A 110 -3.29 -17.71 -13.56
C PHE A 110 -3.88 -17.75 -12.15
N LEU A 111 -4.78 -16.81 -11.83
CA LEU A 111 -5.37 -16.69 -10.49
C LEU A 111 -6.21 -17.91 -10.12
N TYR A 112 -6.95 -18.48 -11.06
CA TYR A 112 -7.70 -19.71 -10.84
C TYR A 112 -6.77 -20.88 -10.45
N ARG A 113 -5.63 -21.04 -11.15
CA ARG A 113 -4.65 -22.05 -10.78
C ARG A 113 -3.99 -21.74 -9.44
N HIS A 114 -3.64 -20.49 -9.20
CA HIS A 114 -2.97 -20.07 -7.96
C HIS A 114 -3.85 -20.36 -6.74
N PHE A 115 -5.08 -19.84 -6.70
CA PHE A 115 -5.96 -19.98 -5.54
C PHE A 115 -6.44 -21.42 -5.29
N ASN A 116 -6.58 -22.24 -6.33
CA ASN A 116 -7.13 -23.59 -6.17
C ASN A 116 -6.06 -24.69 -6.04
N ARG A 117 -4.80 -24.41 -6.37
CA ARG A 117 -3.71 -25.41 -6.33
C ARG A 117 -2.61 -25.08 -5.35
N TYR A 118 -2.43 -23.80 -5.02
CA TYR A 118 -1.35 -23.32 -4.17
C TYR A 118 -1.95 -22.63 -2.95
N GLY A 119 -1.41 -22.91 -1.78
CA GLY A 119 -1.86 -22.31 -0.53
C GLY A 119 -1.14 -22.95 0.65
N LYS A 120 -0.84 -22.15 1.68
CA LYS A 120 -0.27 -22.67 2.94
C LYS A 120 -1.32 -23.43 3.74
N HIS A 121 -2.54 -22.91 3.73
CA HIS A 121 -3.68 -23.50 4.42
C HIS A 121 -4.52 -24.23 3.37
N ARG A 122 -4.71 -25.53 3.56
CA ARG A 122 -5.56 -26.38 2.74
C ARG A 122 -6.21 -27.42 3.63
#